data_AF-A0A242Z124-F1
#
_entry.id   AF-A0A242Z124-F1
#
_cell.length_a   1.000
_cell.length_b   1.000
_cell.length_c   1.000
_cell.angle_alpha   90.00
_cell.angle_beta   90.00
_cell.angle_gamma   90.00
#
_symmetry.space_group_name_H-M   'P 1'
#
loop_
_entity.id
_entity.type
_entity.pdbx_description
1 polymer ?
#
loop_
_entity_poly.entity_id
_entity_poly.type
_entity_poly.pdbx_seq_one_letter_code
_entity_poly.pdbx_strand_id
1 'polypeptide(L)'
;MTNPNEIIKKYNEFADYLNSINLKDVLENHSLEDIKIMNEKMSQIYFRRIEFEVREHINQPYNVCSPIQTVVSNEDKCKQLIQKIGYLSDQEKVNLYEFFIMLREGETIAGLRRITRNAHKANQIEKYLVEHGLADKYSIAICPGCSEHLTKPLNEEMKEEYQNEIAKNYYKHYCPECYNFLQFDDIENLDYMEYLVKK
;
A
#
# COMPACT_ATOMS: atom_id res chain seq x y z
N MET A 1 -28.55 16.63 -19.84
CA MET A 1 -27.61 15.54 -19.52
C MET A 1 -26.21 16.09 -19.68
N THR A 2 -25.37 16.06 -18.65
CA THR A 2 -24.00 16.56 -18.72
C THR A 2 -23.16 15.61 -19.57
N ASN A 3 -22.46 16.13 -20.57
CA ASN A 3 -21.64 15.32 -21.48
C ASN A 3 -20.26 15.03 -20.86
N PRO A 4 -19.68 13.82 -20.99
CA PRO A 4 -18.30 13.53 -20.55
C PRO A 4 -17.26 14.58 -20.98
N ASN A 5 -17.37 15.11 -22.20
CA ASN A 5 -16.47 16.15 -22.72
C ASN A 5 -16.60 17.48 -21.95
N GLU A 6 -17.80 17.79 -21.45
CA GLU A 6 -18.06 18.98 -20.64
C GLU A 6 -17.44 18.84 -19.24
N ILE A 7 -17.51 17.64 -18.65
CA ILE A 7 -16.88 17.33 -17.36
C ILE A 7 -15.36 17.45 -17.47
N ILE A 8 -14.75 16.83 -18.49
CA ILE A 8 -13.30 16.91 -18.73
C ILE A 8 -12.86 18.35 -18.93
N LYS A 9 -13.61 19.12 -19.74
CA LYS A 9 -13.34 20.54 -19.95
C LYS A 9 -13.33 21.32 -18.63
N LYS A 10 -14.30 21.08 -17.74
CA LYS A 10 -14.38 21.75 -16.43
C LYS A 10 -13.24 21.34 -15.48
N TYR A 11 -12.82 20.08 -15.52
CA TYR A 11 -11.63 19.62 -14.80
C TYR A 11 -10.37 20.34 -15.26
N ASN A 12 -10.18 20.47 -16.58
CA ASN A 12 -9.04 21.19 -17.13
C ASN A 12 -9.10 22.69 -16.80
N GLU A 13 -10.25 23.35 -16.92
CA GLU A 13 -10.42 24.76 -16.53
C GLU A 13 -10.05 25.00 -15.06
N PHE A 14 -10.44 24.09 -14.16
CA PHE A 14 -10.09 24.19 -12.74
C PHE A 14 -8.60 23.93 -12.49
N ALA A 15 -8.01 22.93 -13.15
CA ALA A 15 -6.58 22.64 -13.06
C ALA A 15 -5.74 23.82 -13.58
N ASP A 16 -6.12 24.40 -14.72
CA ASP A 16 -5.45 25.56 -15.32
C ASP A 16 -5.51 26.78 -14.39
N TYR A 17 -6.67 27.02 -13.77
CA TYR A 17 -6.80 28.05 -12.73
C TYR A 17 -5.82 27.81 -11.58
N LEU A 18 -5.80 26.61 -10.99
CA LEU A 18 -4.89 26.31 -9.89
C LEU A 18 -3.42 26.46 -10.28
N ASN A 19 -3.05 26.00 -11.49
CA ASN A 19 -1.69 26.11 -12.01
C ASN A 19 -1.27 27.56 -12.32
N SER A 20 -2.23 28.46 -12.58
CA SER A 20 -1.96 29.88 -12.80
C SER A 20 -1.68 30.67 -11.51
N ILE A 21 -1.93 30.09 -10.33
CA ILE A 21 -1.72 30.77 -9.05
C ILE A 21 -0.21 30.82 -8.76
N ASN A 22 0.36 32.02 -8.73
CA ASN A 22 1.69 32.22 -8.18
C ASN A 22 1.62 32.25 -6.65
N LEU A 23 1.81 31.08 -6.03
CA LEU A 23 1.71 30.95 -4.58
C LEU A 23 2.71 31.86 -3.84
N LYS A 24 3.88 32.13 -4.42
CA LYS A 24 4.87 33.02 -3.83
C LYS A 24 4.33 34.44 -3.65
N ASP A 25 3.68 34.99 -4.68
CA ASP A 25 3.08 36.32 -4.62
C ASP A 25 1.94 36.37 -3.59
N VAL A 26 1.17 35.30 -3.45
CA VAL A 26 0.09 35.20 -2.45
C VAL A 26 0.67 35.21 -1.04
N LEU A 27 1.74 34.45 -0.78
CA LEU A 27 2.36 34.34 0.54
C LEU A 27 3.15 35.60 0.95
N GLU A 28 3.73 36.32 -0.01
CA GLU A 28 4.55 37.51 0.27
C GLU A 28 3.72 38.80 0.44
N ASN A 29 2.52 38.87 -0.15
CA ASN A 29 1.69 40.09 -0.16
C ASN A 29 0.51 40.09 0.83
N HIS A 30 0.32 39.03 1.62
CA HIS A 30 -0.78 38.92 2.59
C HIS A 30 -0.26 38.72 4.01
N SER A 31 -1.09 39.06 5.01
CA SER A 31 -0.72 38.87 6.40
C SER A 31 -0.67 37.39 6.76
N LEU A 32 0.14 37.04 7.77
CA LEU A 32 0.21 35.66 8.27
C LEU A 32 -1.15 35.15 8.76
N GLU A 33 -2.00 36.04 9.27
CA GLU A 33 -3.35 35.70 9.74
C GLU A 33 -4.27 35.33 8.57
N ASP A 34 -4.21 36.08 7.47
CA ASP A 34 -4.98 35.79 6.24
C ASP A 34 -4.55 34.44 5.64
N ILE A 35 -3.25 34.13 5.66
CA ILE A 35 -2.71 32.85 5.17
C ILE A 35 -3.21 31.69 6.04
N LYS A 36 -3.24 31.85 7.37
CA LYS A 36 -3.78 30.82 8.28
C LYS A 36 -5.26 30.56 8.03
N ILE A 37 -6.06 31.63 7.90
CA ILE A 37 -7.50 31.53 7.61
C ILE A 37 -7.73 30.88 6.25
N MET A 38 -6.92 31.22 5.23
CA MET A 38 -6.97 30.59 3.92
C MET A 38 -6.68 29.09 4.03
N ASN A 39 -5.62 28.69 4.72
CA ASN A 39 -5.26 27.28 4.90
C ASN A 39 -6.35 26.49 5.64
N GLU A 40 -6.88 27.06 6.73
CA GLU A 40 -7.96 26.44 7.50
C GLU A 40 -9.20 26.22 6.61
N LYS A 41 -9.62 27.25 5.87
CA LYS A 41 -10.78 27.16 4.97
C LYS A 41 -10.54 26.19 3.82
N MET A 42 -9.35 26.19 3.22
CA MET A 42 -8.99 25.25 2.16
C MET A 42 -9.06 23.80 2.63
N SER A 43 -8.60 23.51 3.84
CA SER A 43 -8.64 22.15 4.41
C SER A 43 -10.07 21.62 4.64
N GLN A 44 -11.05 22.52 4.72
CA GLN A 44 -12.46 22.19 4.91
C GLN A 44 -13.21 22.01 3.58
N ILE A 45 -12.61 22.37 2.44
CA ILE A 45 -13.27 22.22 1.14
C ILE A 45 -13.24 20.75 0.72
N TYR A 46 -14.42 20.14 0.64
CA TYR A 46 -14.57 18.80 0.09
C TYR A 46 -14.61 18.84 -1.44
N PHE A 47 -13.58 18.28 -2.07
CA PHE A 47 -13.58 18.02 -3.51
C PHE A 47 -14.12 16.63 -3.81
N ARG A 48 -15.27 16.56 -4.48
CA ARG A 48 -15.82 15.28 -4.97
C ARG A 48 -14.86 14.69 -6.00
N ARG A 49 -14.43 13.46 -5.76
CA ARG A 49 -13.49 12.73 -6.61
C ARG A 49 -14.22 12.03 -7.76
N ILE A 50 -14.69 12.80 -8.75
CA ILE A 50 -15.47 12.26 -9.87
C ILE A 50 -14.65 11.24 -10.67
N GLU A 51 -13.32 11.40 -10.76
CA GLU A 51 -12.44 10.42 -11.40
C GLU A 51 -12.50 9.05 -10.71
N PHE A 52 -12.62 9.04 -9.38
CA PHE A 52 -12.76 7.83 -8.59
C PHE A 52 -14.11 7.16 -8.86
N GLU A 53 -15.18 7.95 -8.89
CA GLU A 53 -16.53 7.43 -9.16
C GLU A 53 -16.68 6.87 -10.57
N VAL A 54 -16.08 7.54 -11.58
CA VAL A 54 -16.03 7.03 -12.96
C VAL A 54 -15.27 5.72 -13.02
N ARG A 55 -14.14 5.62 -12.33
CA ARG A 55 -13.36 4.38 -12.25
C ARG A 55 -14.12 3.26 -11.55
N GLU A 56 -14.79 3.53 -10.44
CA GLU A 56 -15.64 2.56 -9.77
C GLU A 56 -16.79 2.11 -10.68
N HIS A 57 -17.38 3.01 -11.46
CA HIS A 57 -18.44 2.66 -12.42
C HIS A 57 -17.91 1.80 -13.59
N ILE A 58 -16.74 2.13 -14.15
CA ILE A 58 -16.07 1.31 -15.19
C ILE A 58 -15.75 -0.09 -14.65
N ASN A 59 -15.36 -0.16 -13.37
CA ASN A 59 -14.94 -1.39 -12.71
C ASN A 59 -16.11 -2.14 -12.05
N GLN A 60 -17.35 -1.64 -12.15
CA GLN A 60 -18.52 -2.39 -11.72
C GLN A 60 -18.68 -3.61 -12.64
N PRO A 61 -18.77 -4.83 -12.11
CA PRO A 61 -19.00 -6.01 -12.92
C PRO A 61 -20.39 -5.89 -13.56
N TYR A 62 -20.43 -5.51 -14.84
CA TYR A 62 -21.65 -5.66 -15.63
C TYR A 62 -21.99 -7.15 -15.66
N ASN A 63 -23.18 -7.51 -15.17
CA ASN A 63 -23.77 -8.83 -15.33
C ASN A 63 -23.86 -9.18 -16.83
N VAL A 64 -22.79 -9.73 -17.37
CA VAL A 64 -22.74 -10.35 -18.69
C VAL A 64 -22.43 -11.81 -18.45
N CYS A 65 -23.51 -12.58 -18.35
CA CYS A 65 -23.45 -14.02 -18.47
C CYS A 65 -22.88 -14.36 -19.86
N SER A 66 -21.70 -14.97 -19.89
CA SER A 66 -21.12 -15.63 -21.06
C SER A 66 -20.30 -16.83 -20.59
N PRO A 67 -20.21 -17.87 -21.44
CA PRO A 67 -20.46 -19.25 -21.03
C PRO A 67 -19.34 -19.84 -20.18
N ILE A 68 -19.76 -20.71 -19.27
CA ILE A 68 -18.94 -21.47 -18.33
C ILE A 68 -17.72 -22.08 -19.06
N GLN A 69 -16.55 -21.53 -18.78
CA GLN A 69 -15.33 -22.31 -18.65
C GLN A 69 -15.07 -22.45 -17.15
N THR A 70 -15.14 -23.68 -16.65
CA THR A 70 -14.70 -24.07 -15.32
C THR A 70 -13.18 -23.91 -15.22
N VAL A 71 -12.74 -22.66 -15.16
CA VAL A 71 -11.49 -22.29 -14.51
C VAL A 71 -11.86 -22.27 -13.03
N VAL A 72 -11.28 -23.15 -12.22
CA VAL A 72 -11.30 -23.00 -10.76
C VAL A 72 -10.84 -21.56 -10.52
N SER A 73 -11.76 -20.67 -10.12
CA SER A 73 -11.39 -19.27 -9.91
C SER A 73 -10.27 -19.25 -8.87
N ASN A 74 -9.36 -18.27 -8.94
CA ASN A 74 -8.35 -18.10 -7.90
C ASN A 74 -8.99 -18.07 -6.49
N GLU A 75 -10.26 -17.66 -6.40
CA GLU A 75 -11.10 -17.73 -5.20
C GLU A 75 -11.38 -19.15 -4.71
N ASP A 76 -11.76 -20.09 -5.59
CA ASP A 76 -12.00 -21.49 -5.22
C ASP A 76 -10.71 -22.16 -4.73
N LYS A 77 -9.57 -21.85 -5.38
CA LYS A 77 -8.25 -22.33 -4.95
C LYS A 77 -7.88 -21.75 -3.58
N CYS A 78 -8.11 -20.45 -3.38
CA CYS A 78 -7.89 -19.77 -2.11
C CYS A 78 -8.74 -20.39 -0.99
N LYS A 79 -10.04 -20.61 -1.25
CA LYS A 79 -10.97 -21.26 -0.31
C LYS A 79 -10.48 -22.64 0.09
N GLN A 80 -10.07 -23.47 -0.86
CA GLN A 80 -9.56 -24.81 -0.59
C GLN A 80 -8.27 -24.78 0.24
N LEU A 81 -7.35 -23.85 -0.04
CA LEU A 81 -6.10 -23.70 0.71
C LEU A 81 -6.37 -23.23 2.14
N ILE A 82 -7.21 -22.22 2.33
CA ILE A 82 -7.56 -21.73 3.68
C ILE A 82 -8.27 -22.82 4.51
N GLN A 83 -9.13 -23.63 3.89
CA GLN A 83 -9.82 -24.72 4.58
C GLN A 83 -8.86 -25.81 5.11
N LYS A 84 -7.70 -25.99 4.47
CA LYS A 84 -6.67 -26.96 4.88
C LYS A 84 -5.86 -26.52 6.10
N ILE A 85 -6.01 -25.29 6.59
CA ILE A 85 -5.25 -24.79 7.74
C ILE A 85 -5.75 -25.43 9.04
N GLY A 86 -5.11 -26.52 9.48
CA GLY A 86 -5.58 -27.35 10.60
C GLY A 86 -5.53 -26.70 11.99
N TYR A 87 -4.74 -25.65 12.18
CA TYR A 87 -4.60 -24.95 13.48
C TYR A 87 -5.58 -23.78 13.66
N LEU A 88 -6.37 -23.46 12.63
CA LEU A 88 -7.46 -22.49 12.71
C LEU A 88 -8.79 -23.20 12.96
N SER A 89 -9.62 -22.59 13.80
CA SER A 89 -11.03 -22.97 13.90
C SER A 89 -11.79 -22.65 12.62
N ASP A 90 -12.96 -23.26 12.41
CA ASP A 90 -13.76 -23.03 11.21
C ASP A 90 -14.17 -21.55 11.05
N GLN A 91 -14.48 -20.86 12.15
CA GLN A 91 -14.77 -19.42 12.10
C GLN A 91 -13.54 -18.59 11.74
N GLU A 92 -12.36 -18.92 12.27
CA GLU A 92 -11.10 -18.25 11.89
C GLU A 92 -10.79 -18.45 10.39
N LYS A 93 -11.08 -19.63 9.83
CA LYS A 93 -10.93 -19.90 8.40
C LYS A 93 -11.89 -19.09 7.54
N VAL A 94 -13.17 -18.99 7.96
CA VAL A 94 -14.17 -18.16 7.26
C VAL A 94 -13.73 -16.70 7.29
N ASN A 95 -13.36 -16.17 8.45
CA ASN A 95 -12.90 -14.79 8.59
C ASN A 95 -11.65 -14.51 7.73
N LEU A 96 -10.70 -15.45 7.69
CA LEU A 96 -9.49 -15.31 6.88
C LEU A 96 -9.84 -15.28 5.38
N TYR A 97 -10.73 -16.17 4.94
CA TYR A 97 -11.17 -16.22 3.56
C TYR A 97 -11.90 -14.93 3.16
N GLU A 98 -12.86 -14.48 3.96
CA GLU A 98 -13.60 -13.23 3.72
C GLU A 98 -12.67 -12.03 3.67
N PHE A 99 -11.73 -11.92 4.61
CA PHE A 99 -10.72 -10.88 4.59
C PHE A 99 -9.89 -10.93 3.30
N PHE A 100 -9.47 -12.12 2.88
CA PHE A 100 -8.59 -12.29 1.73
C PHE A 100 -9.30 -12.02 0.38
N ILE A 101 -10.58 -12.34 0.24
CA ILE A 101 -11.35 -12.00 -0.98
C ILE A 101 -11.68 -10.51 -1.08
N MET A 102 -11.74 -9.79 0.05
CA MET A 102 -11.96 -8.34 0.04
C MET A 102 -10.73 -7.56 -0.48
N LEU A 103 -9.54 -8.13 -0.36
CA LEU A 103 -8.30 -7.53 -0.86
C LEU A 103 -8.20 -7.71 -2.37
N ARG A 104 -7.71 -6.68 -3.08
CA ARG A 104 -7.30 -6.79 -4.49
C ARG A 104 -5.89 -7.39 -4.60
N GLU A 105 -5.57 -8.01 -5.72
CA GLU A 105 -4.17 -8.40 -6.01
C GLU A 105 -3.26 -7.17 -5.90
N GLY A 106 -2.12 -7.31 -5.23
CA GLY A 106 -1.21 -6.20 -4.94
C GLY A 106 -1.51 -5.39 -3.68
N GLU A 107 -2.63 -5.64 -2.98
CA GLU A 107 -2.92 -4.96 -1.71
C GLU A 107 -2.19 -5.60 -0.52
N THR A 108 -1.83 -4.75 0.45
CA THR A 108 -1.15 -5.19 1.68
C THR A 108 -2.09 -5.99 2.57
N ILE A 109 -1.65 -7.18 2.98
CA ILE A 109 -2.34 -8.03 3.95
C ILE A 109 -1.99 -7.55 5.36
N ALA A 110 -2.68 -6.51 5.82
CA ALA A 110 -2.52 -5.96 7.15
C ALA A 110 -3.65 -6.39 8.10
N GLY A 111 -3.32 -6.63 9.37
CA GLY A 111 -4.33 -6.81 10.41
C GLY A 111 -4.83 -8.25 10.61
N LEU A 112 -3.99 -9.27 10.40
CA LEU A 112 -4.30 -10.67 10.73
C LEU A 112 -4.69 -10.88 12.21
N ARG A 113 -4.38 -9.92 13.10
CA ARG A 113 -4.90 -9.86 14.47
C ARG A 113 -6.44 -9.84 14.56
N ARG A 114 -7.13 -9.42 13.49
CA ARG A 114 -8.60 -9.47 13.37
C ARG A 114 -9.12 -10.89 13.13
N ILE A 115 -8.28 -11.75 12.57
CA ILE A 115 -8.59 -13.17 12.36
C ILE A 115 -8.32 -13.95 13.64
N THR A 116 -7.15 -13.73 14.24
CA THR A 116 -6.75 -14.41 15.49
C THR A 116 -5.99 -13.45 16.40
N ARG A 117 -6.39 -13.39 17.68
CA ARG A 117 -5.69 -12.58 18.69
C ARG A 117 -4.37 -13.20 19.15
N ASN A 118 -4.10 -14.45 18.77
CA ASN A 118 -2.89 -15.17 19.12
C ASN A 118 -1.77 -14.83 18.12
N ALA A 119 -0.72 -14.14 18.59
CA ALA A 119 0.40 -13.72 17.76
C ALA A 119 1.14 -14.90 17.08
N HIS A 120 1.28 -16.03 17.78
CA HIS A 120 1.89 -17.23 17.20
C HIS A 120 1.06 -17.78 16.04
N LYS A 121 -0.27 -17.84 16.19
CA LYS A 121 -1.16 -18.24 15.09
C LYS A 121 -1.12 -17.24 13.93
N ALA A 122 -1.09 -15.94 14.21
CA ALA A 122 -0.99 -14.92 13.16
C ALA A 122 0.29 -15.13 12.33
N ASN A 123 1.44 -15.33 12.97
CA ASN A 123 2.70 -15.62 12.28
C ASN A 123 2.63 -16.93 11.47
N GLN A 124 1.91 -17.95 11.96
CA GLN A 124 1.70 -19.18 11.19
C GLN A 124 0.84 -18.94 9.94
N ILE A 125 -0.21 -18.10 10.04
CA ILE A 125 -1.02 -17.71 8.88
C ILE A 125 -0.14 -17.02 7.83
N GLU A 126 0.69 -16.06 8.24
CA GLU A 126 1.60 -15.34 7.34
C GLU A 126 2.49 -16.30 6.55
N LYS A 127 3.17 -17.21 7.25
CA LYS A 127 4.00 -18.25 6.63
C LYS A 127 3.20 -19.12 5.66
N TYR A 128 2.02 -19.58 6.09
CA TYR A 128 1.16 -20.42 5.27
C TYR A 128 0.75 -19.73 3.96
N LEU A 129 0.37 -18.46 4.02
CA LEU A 129 -0.04 -17.68 2.84
C LEU A 129 1.12 -17.54 1.84
N VAL A 130 2.34 -17.31 2.32
CA VAL A 130 3.54 -17.21 1.47
C VAL A 130 3.90 -18.57 0.86
N GLU A 131 3.98 -19.62 1.68
CA GLU A 131 4.34 -20.99 1.24
C GLU A 131 3.41 -21.54 0.16
N HIS A 132 2.12 -21.16 0.21
CA HIS A 132 1.11 -21.63 -0.73
C HIS A 132 0.86 -20.65 -1.89
N GLY A 133 1.68 -19.61 -2.02
CA GLY A 133 1.62 -18.63 -3.11
C GLY A 133 0.34 -17.79 -3.11
N LEU A 134 -0.26 -17.57 -1.95
CA LEU A 134 -1.37 -16.65 -1.75
C LEU A 134 -0.86 -15.22 -1.44
N ALA A 135 0.35 -15.10 -0.91
CA ALA A 135 0.96 -13.80 -0.63
C ALA A 135 2.43 -13.79 -1.03
N ASP A 136 2.91 -12.62 -1.42
CA ASP A 136 4.34 -12.35 -1.53
C ASP A 136 4.77 -11.55 -0.28
N LYS A 137 5.97 -11.83 0.23
CA LYS A 137 6.56 -11.12 1.38
C LYS A 137 7.55 -10.08 0.89
N TYR A 138 7.42 -8.86 1.41
CA TYR A 138 8.33 -7.76 1.12
C TYR A 138 8.96 -7.23 2.42
N SER A 139 10.18 -6.71 2.29
CA SER A 139 10.93 -6.07 3.36
C SER A 139 11.38 -4.68 2.92
N ILE A 140 11.38 -3.72 3.85
CA ILE A 140 11.98 -2.40 3.67
C ILE A 140 13.02 -2.20 4.76
N ALA A 141 14.25 -1.88 4.38
CA ALA A 141 15.29 -1.55 5.34
C ALA A 141 15.01 -0.18 5.98
N ILE A 142 15.18 -0.09 7.29
CA ILE A 142 14.87 1.10 8.09
C ILE A 142 16.16 1.77 8.54
N CYS A 143 16.22 3.10 8.44
CA CYS A 143 17.37 3.86 8.90
C CYS A 143 17.46 3.84 10.44
N PRO A 144 18.60 3.44 11.03
CA PRO A 144 18.76 3.43 12.48
C PRO A 144 18.77 4.84 13.10
N GLY A 145 19.12 5.87 12.32
CA GLY A 145 19.19 7.26 12.79
C GLY A 145 17.85 8.00 12.82
N CYS A 146 17.00 7.80 11.81
CA CYS A 146 15.74 8.55 11.68
C CYS A 146 14.50 7.68 11.47
N SER A 147 14.64 6.35 11.42
CA SER A 147 13.54 5.39 11.14
C SER A 147 12.86 5.54 9.78
N GLU A 148 13.42 6.34 8.87
CA GLU A 148 12.93 6.45 7.48
C GLU A 148 13.36 5.26 6.63
N HIS A 149 12.65 5.05 5.52
CA HIS A 149 12.91 3.95 4.60
C HIS A 149 14.21 4.17 3.83
N LEU A 150 15.13 3.21 3.91
CA LEU A 150 16.37 3.23 3.13
C LEU A 150 16.20 2.63 1.74
N THR A 151 15.26 1.70 1.58
CA THR A 151 15.05 0.96 0.35
C THR A 151 13.62 1.11 -0.13
N LYS A 152 13.44 0.88 -1.43
CA LYS A 152 12.14 0.44 -1.94
C LYS A 152 11.82 -0.95 -1.38
N PRO A 153 10.56 -1.41 -1.47
CA PRO A 153 10.20 -2.78 -1.13
C PRO A 153 11.10 -3.81 -1.83
N LEU A 154 11.68 -4.70 -1.04
CA LEU A 154 12.54 -5.79 -1.49
C LEU A 154 11.80 -7.12 -1.29
N ASN A 155 11.74 -7.96 -2.33
CA ASN A 155 11.39 -9.37 -2.12
C ASN A 155 12.57 -10.10 -1.43
N GLU A 156 12.41 -11.38 -1.10
CA GLU A 156 13.43 -12.13 -0.35
C GLU A 156 14.80 -12.16 -1.06
N GLU A 157 14.81 -12.39 -2.38
CA GLU A 157 16.04 -12.41 -3.18
C GLU A 157 16.74 -11.05 -3.18
N MET A 158 16.00 -9.97 -3.43
CA MET A 158 16.52 -8.61 -3.42
C MET A 158 16.98 -8.17 -2.01
N LYS A 159 16.34 -8.70 -0.96
CA LYS A 159 16.75 -8.45 0.43
C LYS A 159 18.10 -9.10 0.71
N GLU A 160 18.29 -10.35 0.31
CA GLU A 160 19.58 -11.04 0.44
C GLU A 160 20.68 -10.33 -0.36
N GLU A 161 20.39 -9.89 -1.59
CA GLU A 161 21.32 -9.12 -2.41
C GLU A 161 21.71 -7.80 -1.72
N TYR A 162 20.73 -7.05 -1.21
CA TYR A 162 20.96 -5.80 -0.50
C TYR A 162 21.78 -5.99 0.78
N GLN A 163 21.48 -7.02 1.57
CA GLN A 163 22.25 -7.38 2.77
C GLN A 163 23.71 -7.70 2.43
N ASN A 164 23.94 -8.43 1.35
CA ASN A 164 25.28 -8.75 0.88
C ASN A 164 26.03 -7.52 0.34
N GLU A 165 25.35 -6.62 -0.36
CA GLU A 165 25.93 -5.38 -0.87
C GLU A 165 26.37 -4.48 0.28
N ILE A 166 25.47 -4.23 1.23
CA ILE A 166 25.67 -3.30 2.33
C ILE A 166 26.78 -3.80 3.27
N ALA A 167 26.83 -5.10 3.56
CA ALA A 167 27.89 -5.69 4.36
C ALA A 167 29.29 -5.51 3.72
N LYS A 168 29.38 -5.52 2.38
CA LYS A 168 30.64 -5.34 1.66
C LYS A 168 31.02 -3.87 1.44
N ASN A 169 30.03 -2.98 1.35
CA ASN A 169 30.22 -1.60 0.90
C ASN A 169 29.63 -0.54 1.85
N TYR A 170 29.44 -0.85 3.13
CA TYR A 170 28.71 -0.03 4.08
C TYR A 170 29.02 1.47 4.09
N TYR A 171 30.30 1.82 3.99
CA TYR A 171 30.81 3.19 3.94
C TYR A 171 30.29 4.01 2.75
N LYS A 172 29.66 3.38 1.76
CA LYS A 172 29.02 4.03 0.60
C LYS A 172 27.52 4.27 0.78
N HIS A 173 26.91 3.73 1.84
CA HIS A 173 25.47 3.84 2.07
C HIS A 173 25.19 4.92 3.12
N TYR A 174 24.28 5.82 2.77
CA TYR A 174 23.79 6.87 3.65
C TYR A 174 22.28 6.99 3.53
N CYS A 175 21.63 7.43 4.59
CA CYS A 175 20.21 7.74 4.54
C CYS A 175 19.99 9.05 3.78
N PRO A 176 19.14 9.10 2.74
CA PRO A 176 18.89 10.34 2.00
C PRO A 176 18.16 11.40 2.84
N GLU A 177 17.41 10.97 3.87
CA GLU A 177 16.62 11.86 4.71
C GLU A 177 17.44 12.55 5.80
N CYS A 178 18.26 11.79 6.54
CA CYS A 178 19.07 12.33 7.65
C CYS A 178 20.57 12.45 7.33
N TYR A 179 20.99 12.04 6.14
CA TYR A 179 22.40 12.03 5.69
C TYR A 179 23.34 11.23 6.59
N ASN A 180 22.80 10.38 7.47
CA ASN A 180 23.60 9.53 8.33
C ASN A 180 24.23 8.41 7.48
N PHE A 181 25.55 8.29 7.55
CA PHE A 181 26.26 7.16 6.97
C PHE A 181 26.04 5.93 7.84
N LEU A 182 25.79 4.79 7.19
CA LEU A 182 25.69 3.55 7.93
C LEU A 182 27.09 3.16 8.43
N GLN A 183 27.20 2.93 9.74
CA GLN A 183 28.40 2.37 10.35
C GLN A 183 28.36 0.84 10.30
N PHE A 184 29.48 0.19 10.63
CA PHE A 184 29.55 -1.28 10.65
C PHE A 184 28.51 -1.87 11.63
N ASP A 185 28.41 -1.28 12.82
CA ASP A 185 27.47 -1.71 13.87
C ASP A 185 26.00 -1.52 13.47
N ASP A 186 25.71 -0.52 12.63
CA ASP A 186 24.37 -0.26 12.09
C ASP A 186 23.91 -1.35 11.12
N ILE A 187 24.85 -2.05 10.47
CA ILE A 187 24.54 -3.08 9.47
C ILE A 187 24.31 -4.44 10.08
N GLU A 188 25.08 -4.79 11.11
CA GLU A 188 24.81 -6.01 11.86
C GLU A 188 23.42 -5.98 12.51
N ASN A 189 22.90 -4.78 12.78
CA ASN A 189 21.62 -4.57 13.45
C ASN A 189 20.58 -3.84 12.58
N LEU A 190 20.73 -3.89 11.24
CA LEU A 190 19.83 -3.17 10.35
C LEU A 190 18.42 -3.74 10.43
N ASP A 191 17.47 -2.90 10.83
CA ASP A 191 16.08 -3.30 11.00
C ASP A 191 15.33 -3.32 9.67
N TYR A 192 14.36 -4.24 9.57
CA TYR A 192 13.52 -4.41 8.39
C TYR A 192 12.05 -4.40 8.78
N MET A 193 11.30 -3.48 8.20
CA MET A 193 9.85 -3.56 8.23
C MET A 193 9.39 -4.59 7.20
N GLU A 194 8.73 -5.65 7.67
CA GLU A 194 8.18 -6.71 6.83
C GLU A 194 6.67 -6.57 6.66
N TYR A 195 6.18 -6.85 5.46
CA TYR A 195 4.75 -6.88 5.18
C TYR A 195 4.42 -7.87 4.06
N LEU A 196 3.16 -8.28 4.02
CA LEU A 196 2.64 -9.22 3.03
C LEU A 196 1.79 -8.48 2.01
N VAL A 197 1.85 -8.94 0.76
CA VAL A 197 1.05 -8.44 -0.35
C VAL A 197 0.27 -9.59 -0.96
N LYS A 198 -1.03 -9.40 -1.22
CA LYS A 198 -1.87 -10.40 -1.87
C LYS A 198 -1.38 -10.65 -3.30
N LYS A 199 -1.26 -11.94 -3.64
CA LYS A 199 -0.94 -12.41 -4.97
C LYS A 199 -2.19 -12.72 -5.77
#